data_AF-A0AA37INM4-F1
#
_entry.id   AF-A0AA37INM4-F1
#
_cell.length_a   1.000
_cell.length_b   1.000
_cell.length_c   1.000
_cell.angle_alpha   90.00
_cell.angle_beta   90.00
_cell.angle_gamma   90.00
#
_symmetry.space_group_name_H-M   'P 1'
#
loop_
_entity.id
_entity.type
_entity.pdbx_description
1 polymer ?
#
loop_
_entity_poly.entity_id
_entity_poly.type
_entity_poly.pdbx_seq_one_letter_code
_entity_poly.pdbx_strand_id
1 'polypeptide(L)'
;MKVVSFSLEEGAKYYGSIDGNRFFIGKRVPYAGGKGLMNVAGNAGQRYDRAEYREKYKFWADFIHPTAMAEGALFHTLNTYDRAHFTFSFLQFAAHVPNGDFVIYLRRLLKELPVLAKEYFPDLEIVGTRIHRVRGNSSTELENDHSTAGIIDYLNPSLAEIEDTEIIQAARFIHWVQNDAAHRALQIDVGIDNFKKAMSGYASHYKLDGADDIVCLLVADIRHQGRAHDAEIFNALKAADPASELVKLGEPRYHERLLTIKKEIKRLKDEGTLGRHRYKKDRRDFVPV
;
A
#
# COMPACT_ATOMS: atom_id res chain seq x y z
N MET A 1 20.78 -8.03 14.85
CA MET A 1 20.39 -6.79 14.15
C MET A 1 20.97 -6.83 12.75
N LYS A 2 20.15 -6.64 11.72
CA LYS A 2 20.59 -6.44 10.34
C LYS A 2 21.23 -5.07 10.23
N VAL A 3 22.52 -5.04 9.92
CA VAL A 3 23.27 -3.80 9.69
C VAL A 3 23.14 -3.44 8.21
N VAL A 4 22.71 -2.21 7.94
CA VAL A 4 22.64 -1.67 6.58
C VAL A 4 23.93 -0.92 6.29
N SER A 5 24.62 -1.30 5.21
CA SER A 5 25.54 -0.40 4.51
C SER A 5 24.90 0.06 3.21
N PHE A 6 25.23 1.25 2.72
CA PHE A 6 24.69 1.76 1.47
C PHE A 6 25.68 2.66 0.72
N SER A 7 25.45 2.81 -0.58
CA SER A 7 26.21 3.63 -1.50
C SER A 7 25.26 4.43 -2.41
N LEU A 8 25.69 5.65 -2.78
CA LEU A 8 25.09 6.39 -3.89
C LEU A 8 25.90 6.11 -5.15
N GLU A 9 25.24 5.56 -6.16
CA GLU A 9 25.84 5.15 -7.42
C GLU A 9 25.11 5.82 -8.59
N GLU A 10 25.81 5.93 -9.73
CA GLU A 10 25.26 6.49 -10.97
C GLU A 10 24.58 7.88 -10.78
N GLY A 11 25.08 8.66 -9.81
CA GLY A 11 24.62 10.02 -9.50
C GLY A 11 23.23 10.13 -8.86
N ALA A 12 22.43 9.07 -8.82
CA ALA A 12 21.05 9.14 -8.33
C ALA A 12 20.48 7.84 -7.76
N LYS A 13 21.20 6.72 -7.75
CA LYS A 13 20.69 5.41 -7.31
C LYS A 13 21.32 4.99 -6.00
N TYR A 14 20.49 4.68 -5.01
CA TYR A 14 20.95 4.11 -3.76
C TYR A 14 20.90 2.58 -3.81
N TYR A 15 22.02 1.97 -3.44
CA TYR A 15 22.14 0.54 -3.24
C TYR A 15 22.48 0.25 -1.79
N GLY A 16 21.87 -0.79 -1.25
CA GLY A 16 22.09 -1.27 0.11
C GLY A 16 22.80 -2.62 0.10
N SER A 17 23.41 -2.97 1.22
CA SER A 17 23.89 -4.31 1.49
C SER A 17 23.55 -4.71 2.92
N ILE A 18 22.99 -5.92 3.07
CA ILE A 18 22.72 -6.59 4.35
C ILE A 18 23.24 -8.02 4.21
N ASP A 19 24.02 -8.48 5.19
CA ASP A 19 24.64 -9.82 5.19
C ASP A 19 25.45 -10.12 3.91
N GLY A 20 26.07 -9.09 3.32
CA GLY A 20 26.84 -9.18 2.08
C GLY A 20 26.00 -9.21 0.79
N ASN A 21 24.66 -9.23 0.90
CA ASN A 21 23.76 -9.21 -0.26
C ASN A 21 23.44 -7.78 -0.67
N ARG A 22 23.89 -7.39 -1.86
CA ARG A 22 23.60 -6.07 -2.44
C ARG A 22 22.23 -6.04 -3.11
N PHE A 23 21.48 -4.97 -2.89
CA PHE A 23 20.15 -4.76 -3.48
C PHE A 23 19.88 -3.27 -3.77
N PHE A 24 18.93 -3.01 -4.66
CA PHE A 24 18.52 -1.64 -5.00
C PHE A 24 17.54 -1.10 -3.97
N ILE A 25 17.84 0.06 -3.38
CA ILE A 25 16.97 0.74 -2.41
C ILE A 25 15.99 1.65 -3.15
N GLY A 26 16.48 2.52 -4.02
CA GLY A 26 15.64 3.49 -4.70
C GLY A 26 16.46 4.52 -5.48
N LYS A 27 15.78 5.25 -6.35
CA LYS A 27 16.33 6.36 -7.11
C LYS A 27 15.90 7.67 -6.46
N ARG A 28 16.82 8.62 -6.35
CA ARG A 28 16.55 10.01 -6.00
C ARG A 28 15.62 10.64 -7.03
N VAL A 29 14.53 11.24 -6.56
CA VAL A 29 13.58 11.99 -7.39
C VAL A 29 13.28 13.35 -6.75
N PRO A 30 13.24 14.44 -7.52
CA PRO A 30 12.76 15.73 -7.05
C PRO A 30 11.23 15.75 -7.01
N TYR A 31 10.65 16.41 -6.01
CA TYR A 31 9.20 16.62 -5.93
C TYR A 31 8.87 17.87 -5.11
N ALA A 32 8.04 18.76 -5.67
CA ALA A 32 7.53 19.97 -5.01
C ALA A 32 8.60 20.82 -4.27
N GLY A 33 9.82 20.92 -4.81
CA GLY A 33 10.94 21.67 -4.21
C GLY A 33 11.79 20.88 -3.22
N GLY A 34 11.39 19.65 -2.87
CA GLY A 34 12.17 18.69 -2.09
C GLY A 34 12.67 17.52 -2.93
N LYS A 35 13.10 16.45 -2.24
CA LYS A 35 13.53 15.19 -2.85
C LYS A 35 13.33 14.01 -1.91
N GLY A 36 13.23 12.84 -2.49
CA GLY A 36 13.15 11.56 -1.78
C GLY A 36 13.55 10.41 -2.69
N LEU A 37 13.35 9.19 -2.20
CA LEU A 37 13.53 7.93 -2.89
C LEU A 37 12.24 7.48 -3.58
N MET A 38 12.42 6.90 -4.76
CA MET A 38 11.41 6.13 -5.49
C MET A 38 11.97 4.76 -5.85
N ASN A 39 11.24 3.69 -5.55
CA ASN A 39 11.55 2.35 -6.03
C ASN A 39 10.32 1.73 -6.69
N VAL A 40 10.36 1.66 -8.02
CA VAL A 40 9.34 1.02 -8.86
C VAL A 40 9.97 -0.04 -9.78
N ALA A 41 11.23 -0.39 -9.53
CA ALA A 41 11.99 -1.33 -10.32
C ALA A 41 11.92 -2.73 -9.67
N GLY A 42 11.65 -3.74 -10.47
CA GLY A 42 11.59 -5.12 -10.00
C GLY A 42 11.14 -6.08 -11.09
N ASN A 43 11.07 -7.36 -10.75
CA ASN A 43 10.65 -8.43 -11.66
C ASN A 43 9.27 -9.00 -11.28
N ALA A 44 8.76 -9.92 -12.09
CA ALA A 44 7.44 -10.52 -11.88
C ALA A 44 7.31 -11.27 -10.54
N GLY A 45 8.36 -11.98 -10.09
CA GLY A 45 8.36 -12.70 -8.82
C GLY A 45 8.39 -11.82 -7.57
N GLN A 46 8.54 -10.50 -7.75
CA GLN A 46 8.46 -9.51 -6.68
C GLN A 46 7.12 -8.77 -6.65
N ARG A 47 6.20 -9.13 -7.56
CA ARG A 47 4.88 -8.52 -7.68
C ARG A 47 3.83 -9.37 -7.00
N TYR A 48 2.77 -8.70 -6.54
CA TYR A 48 1.54 -9.36 -6.17
C TYR A 48 0.98 -10.16 -7.35
N ASP A 49 0.82 -11.47 -7.17
CA ASP A 49 0.10 -12.34 -8.08
C ASP A 49 -1.16 -12.87 -7.40
N ARG A 50 -2.31 -12.32 -7.78
CA ARG A 50 -3.61 -12.76 -7.27
C ARG A 50 -3.83 -14.28 -7.40
N ALA A 51 -3.28 -14.93 -8.43
CA ALA A 51 -3.52 -16.35 -8.67
C ALA A 51 -3.00 -17.21 -7.51
N GLU A 52 -1.83 -16.86 -6.96
CA GLU A 52 -1.23 -17.53 -5.80
C GLU A 52 -2.08 -17.38 -4.54
N TYR A 53 -2.90 -16.33 -4.47
CA TYR A 53 -3.64 -15.95 -3.25
C TYR A 53 -5.15 -16.19 -3.34
N ARG A 54 -5.67 -16.63 -4.49
CA ARG A 54 -7.10 -16.95 -4.69
C ARG A 54 -7.59 -18.04 -3.75
N GLU A 55 -6.78 -19.04 -3.43
CA GLU A 55 -7.22 -20.12 -2.54
C GLU A 55 -7.59 -19.57 -1.15
N LYS A 56 -6.73 -18.69 -0.60
CA LYS A 56 -6.90 -18.10 0.73
C LYS A 56 -7.98 -17.02 0.76
N TYR A 57 -7.95 -16.08 -0.20
CA TYR A 57 -8.81 -14.89 -0.13
C TYR A 57 -9.99 -14.88 -1.11
N LYS A 58 -10.13 -15.92 -1.92
CA LYS A 58 -11.20 -16.06 -2.91
C LYS A 58 -11.24 -14.84 -3.83
N PHE A 59 -12.44 -14.36 -4.15
CA PHE A 59 -12.66 -13.22 -5.04
C PHE A 59 -11.92 -11.94 -4.61
N TRP A 60 -11.61 -11.76 -3.32
CA TRP A 60 -10.89 -10.56 -2.88
C TRP A 60 -9.48 -10.45 -3.45
N ALA A 61 -8.82 -11.58 -3.76
CA ALA A 61 -7.55 -11.55 -4.46
C ALA A 61 -7.69 -10.95 -5.87
N ASP A 62 -8.77 -11.29 -6.56
CA ASP A 62 -9.08 -10.74 -7.88
C ASP A 62 -9.58 -9.28 -7.80
N PHE A 63 -10.34 -8.95 -6.76
CA PHE A 63 -10.93 -7.63 -6.57
C PHE A 63 -9.87 -6.55 -6.37
N ILE A 64 -8.87 -6.76 -5.53
CA ILE A 64 -7.86 -5.71 -5.27
C ILE A 64 -6.83 -5.57 -6.41
N HIS A 65 -6.77 -6.54 -7.33
CA HIS A 65 -5.72 -6.65 -8.34
C HIS A 65 -5.60 -5.41 -9.23
N PRO A 66 -6.66 -4.82 -9.80
CA PRO A 66 -6.53 -3.64 -10.65
C PRO A 66 -5.91 -2.46 -9.90
N THR A 67 -6.31 -2.25 -8.64
CA THR A 67 -5.72 -1.21 -7.78
C THR A 67 -4.24 -1.49 -7.51
N ALA A 68 -3.88 -2.73 -7.14
CA ALA A 68 -2.49 -3.13 -6.94
C ALA A 68 -1.63 -2.87 -8.19
N MET A 69 -2.13 -3.21 -9.38
CA MET A 69 -1.43 -2.95 -10.64
C MET A 69 -1.24 -1.45 -10.92
N ALA A 70 -2.24 -0.63 -10.59
CA ALA A 70 -2.15 0.82 -10.70
C ALA A 70 -1.16 1.45 -9.72
N GLU A 71 -0.94 0.84 -8.54
CA GLU A 71 0.12 1.20 -7.59
C GLU A 71 1.51 0.62 -7.96
N GLY A 72 1.58 -0.15 -9.05
CA GLY A 72 2.81 -0.79 -9.52
C GLY A 72 3.06 -2.19 -8.95
N ALA A 73 2.28 -2.66 -7.98
CA ALA A 73 2.18 -4.05 -7.50
C ALA A 73 3.45 -4.71 -6.92
N LEU A 74 4.60 -4.04 -6.85
CA LEU A 74 5.80 -4.60 -6.23
C LEU A 74 5.66 -4.55 -4.70
N PHE A 75 5.97 -5.64 -4.00
CA PHE A 75 5.92 -5.65 -2.53
C PHE A 75 6.87 -4.64 -1.87
N HIS A 76 7.86 -4.17 -2.63
CA HIS A 76 8.82 -3.16 -2.22
C HIS A 76 8.63 -1.81 -2.93
N THR A 77 7.48 -1.56 -3.58
CA THR A 77 7.22 -0.22 -4.15
C THR A 77 7.40 0.81 -3.03
N LEU A 78 8.23 1.83 -3.25
CA LEU A 78 8.60 2.82 -2.25
C LEU A 78 8.50 4.23 -2.85
N ASN A 79 7.91 5.16 -2.11
CA ASN A 79 7.97 6.60 -2.35
C ASN A 79 8.16 7.34 -1.03
N THR A 80 9.05 8.32 -0.97
CA THR A 80 9.33 9.09 0.28
C THR A 80 9.35 10.60 0.08
N TYR A 81 9.01 11.08 -1.12
CA TYR A 81 9.23 12.48 -1.52
C TYR A 81 8.02 13.40 -1.35
N ASP A 82 6.86 12.87 -0.93
CA ASP A 82 5.62 13.63 -0.82
C ASP A 82 5.12 13.73 0.64
N ARG A 83 3.92 14.28 0.84
CA ARG A 83 3.31 14.48 2.16
C ARG A 83 3.19 13.21 2.99
N ALA A 84 3.26 12.02 2.38
CA ALA A 84 3.22 10.78 3.12
C ALA A 84 4.52 10.50 3.86
N HIS A 85 5.63 11.14 3.46
CA HIS A 85 7.02 10.93 3.89
C HIS A 85 7.57 9.53 3.63
N PHE A 86 6.72 8.51 3.71
CA PHE A 86 7.06 7.12 3.47
C PHE A 86 5.80 6.35 3.06
N THR A 87 5.83 5.84 1.83
CA THR A 87 4.80 5.00 1.26
C THR A 87 5.46 3.71 0.79
N PHE A 88 5.00 2.57 1.29
CA PHE A 88 5.63 1.28 1.04
C PHE A 88 4.59 0.17 0.90
N SER A 89 4.89 -0.86 0.11
CA SER A 89 4.06 -2.03 -0.24
C SER A 89 3.49 -1.99 -1.66
N PHE A 90 2.98 -3.14 -2.10
CA PHE A 90 2.32 -3.33 -3.39
C PHE A 90 1.00 -2.55 -3.55
N LEU A 91 0.46 -2.05 -2.44
CA LEU A 91 -0.72 -1.17 -2.39
C LEU A 91 -0.36 0.24 -1.87
N GLN A 92 0.93 0.57 -1.77
CA GLN A 92 1.39 1.90 -1.38
C GLN A 92 0.80 2.36 -0.03
N PHE A 93 1.08 1.61 1.04
CA PHE A 93 0.65 1.97 2.38
C PHE A 93 1.39 3.21 2.89
N ALA A 94 0.66 4.21 3.40
CA ALA A 94 1.19 5.53 3.69
C ALA A 94 1.37 5.80 5.19
N ALA A 95 2.57 6.21 5.60
CA ALA A 95 2.93 6.40 7.02
C ALA A 95 2.21 7.57 7.70
N HIS A 96 1.77 8.58 6.94
CA HIS A 96 1.16 9.81 7.49
C HIS A 96 -0.29 9.68 7.99
N VAL A 97 -0.92 8.51 7.85
CA VAL A 97 -2.34 8.34 8.19
C VAL A 97 -2.47 7.65 9.56
N PRO A 98 -2.98 8.32 10.60
CA PRO A 98 -3.27 7.70 11.90
C PRO A 98 -4.21 6.51 11.76
N ASN A 99 -3.82 5.38 12.36
CA ASN A 99 -4.51 4.08 12.20
C ASN A 99 -4.72 3.66 10.73
N GLY A 100 -3.94 4.22 9.81
CA GLY A 100 -3.94 3.87 8.40
C GLY A 100 -3.31 2.51 8.13
N ASP A 101 -3.26 2.18 6.84
CA ASP A 101 -2.74 0.90 6.36
C ASP A 101 -1.30 0.64 6.79
N PHE A 102 -0.40 1.62 6.70
CA PHE A 102 1.00 1.46 7.08
C PHE A 102 1.16 1.24 8.58
N VAL A 103 0.42 1.98 9.40
CA VAL A 103 0.47 1.84 10.87
C VAL A 103 -0.04 0.46 11.29
N ILE A 104 -1.17 0.02 10.74
CA ILE A 104 -1.72 -1.31 10.99
C ILE A 104 -0.72 -2.39 10.55
N TYR A 105 -0.13 -2.22 9.36
CA TYR A 105 0.87 -3.11 8.81
C TYR A 105 2.12 -3.21 9.69
N LEU A 106 2.70 -2.09 10.11
CA LEU A 106 3.88 -2.07 10.96
C LEU A 106 3.58 -2.68 12.33
N ARG A 107 2.42 -2.38 12.94
CA ARG A 107 1.99 -3.03 14.18
C ARG A 107 1.94 -4.54 14.04
N ARG A 108 1.37 -5.03 12.94
CA ARG A 108 1.28 -6.48 12.66
C ARG A 108 2.64 -7.09 12.40
N LEU A 109 3.55 -6.42 11.69
CA LEU A 109 4.92 -6.93 11.51
C LEU A 109 5.64 -7.14 12.84
N LEU A 110 5.62 -6.13 13.70
CA LEU A 110 6.28 -6.18 15.00
C LEU A 110 5.68 -7.25 15.92
N LYS A 111 4.37 -7.50 15.81
CA LYS A 111 3.64 -8.46 16.64
C LYS A 111 3.70 -9.90 16.11
N GLU A 112 3.51 -10.10 14.82
CA GLU A 112 3.33 -11.42 14.19
C GLU A 112 4.66 -12.02 13.72
N LEU A 113 5.66 -11.19 13.40
CA LEU A 113 7.01 -11.62 12.99
C LEU A 113 8.09 -11.11 13.96
N PRO A 114 7.98 -11.33 15.29
CA PRO A 114 8.77 -10.62 16.30
C PRO A 114 10.28 -10.92 16.23
N VAL A 115 10.68 -12.11 15.77
CA VAL A 115 12.10 -12.47 15.66
C VAL A 115 12.77 -11.63 14.57
N LEU A 116 12.23 -11.65 13.35
CA LEU A 116 12.76 -10.85 12.24
C LEU A 116 12.53 -9.35 12.46
N ALA A 117 11.42 -8.96 13.08
CA ALA A 117 11.17 -7.58 13.49
C ALA A 117 12.32 -7.03 14.37
N LYS A 118 12.76 -7.79 15.38
CA LYS A 118 13.91 -7.41 16.22
C LYS A 118 15.24 -7.41 15.47
N GLU A 119 15.37 -8.20 14.41
CA GLU A 119 16.56 -8.15 13.57
C GLU A 119 16.59 -6.86 12.72
N TYR A 120 15.49 -6.49 12.06
CA TYR A 120 15.44 -5.32 11.19
C TYR A 120 15.24 -4.00 11.95
N PHE A 121 14.38 -3.98 12.96
CA PHE A 121 14.00 -2.80 13.74
C PHE A 121 14.14 -3.07 15.25
N PRO A 122 15.36 -3.27 15.76
CA PRO A 122 15.60 -3.65 17.15
C PRO A 122 15.16 -2.61 18.18
N ASP A 123 14.97 -1.35 17.75
CA ASP A 123 14.52 -0.27 18.61
C ASP A 123 13.01 -0.01 18.51
N LEU A 124 12.23 -0.86 17.81
CA LEU A 124 10.78 -0.78 17.76
C LEU A 124 10.13 -1.93 18.53
N GLU A 125 9.13 -1.59 19.36
CA GLU A 125 8.33 -2.56 20.09
C GLU A 125 6.84 -2.17 20.09
N ILE A 126 5.98 -3.15 20.36
CA ILE A 126 4.58 -2.90 20.68
C ILE A 126 4.42 -2.77 22.19
N VAL A 127 4.03 -1.58 22.65
CA VAL A 127 3.66 -1.33 24.05
C VAL A 127 2.16 -1.09 24.09
N GLY A 128 1.43 -2.00 24.77
CA GLY A 128 -0.03 -2.05 24.68
C GLY A 128 -0.47 -2.38 23.25
N THR A 129 -1.03 -1.39 22.54
CA THR A 129 -1.46 -1.51 21.14
C THR A 129 -0.71 -0.57 20.19
N ARG A 130 0.28 0.17 20.70
CA ARG A 130 0.97 1.24 19.97
C ARG A 130 2.41 0.88 19.64
N ILE A 131 2.92 1.49 18.59
CA ILE A 131 4.33 1.37 18.21
C ILE A 131 5.13 2.35 19.06
N HIS A 132 6.13 1.82 19.76
CA HIS A 132 7.06 2.61 20.55
C HIS A 132 8.48 2.42 20.02
N ARG A 133 9.28 3.48 20.15
CA ARG A 133 10.73 3.41 20.04
C ARG A 133 11.34 3.22 21.43
N VAL A 134 12.16 2.19 21.59
CA VAL A 134 12.81 1.85 22.86
C VAL A 134 14.31 2.11 22.76
N ARG A 135 14.86 2.87 23.72
CA ARG A 135 16.31 3.15 23.82
C ARG A 135 16.77 3.04 25.27
N GLY A 136 17.42 1.92 25.60
CA GLY A 136 17.79 1.63 26.99
C GLY A 136 16.52 1.56 27.86
N ASN A 137 16.42 2.44 28.86
CA ASN A 137 15.26 2.49 29.76
C ASN A 137 14.16 3.48 29.30
N SER A 138 14.33 4.18 28.17
CA SER A 138 13.30 5.07 27.65
C SER A 138 12.44 4.39 26.58
N SER A 139 11.15 4.70 26.59
CA SER A 139 10.17 4.27 25.60
C SER A 139 9.37 5.48 25.13
N THR A 140 9.30 5.70 23.83
CA THR A 140 8.61 6.83 23.20
C THR A 140 7.55 6.32 22.23
N GLU A 141 6.28 6.67 22.47
CA GLU A 141 5.19 6.37 21.55
C GLU A 141 5.42 7.10 20.21
N LEU A 142 5.28 6.38 19.08
CA LEU A 142 5.48 6.94 17.74
C LEU A 142 4.19 7.29 17.02
N GLU A 143 3.06 6.78 17.50
CA GLU A 143 1.74 6.99 16.89
C GLU A 143 0.60 6.89 17.90
N ASN A 144 -0.50 7.58 17.59
CA ASN A 144 -1.78 7.45 18.28
C ASN A 144 -2.94 7.65 17.29
N ASP A 145 -4.15 7.81 17.82
CA ASP A 145 -5.36 7.96 17.00
C ASP A 145 -5.42 9.24 16.18
N HIS A 146 -4.56 10.21 16.46
CA HIS A 146 -4.59 11.54 15.86
C HIS A 146 -3.28 11.92 15.16
N SER A 147 -2.19 11.18 15.38
CA SER A 147 -0.88 11.53 14.85
C SER A 147 -0.01 10.31 14.57
N THR A 148 0.79 10.41 13.52
CA THR A 148 1.89 9.48 13.18
C THR A 148 3.22 10.22 13.03
N ALA A 149 3.34 11.43 13.60
CA ALA A 149 4.54 12.25 13.48
C ALA A 149 5.80 11.50 13.94
N GLY A 150 5.73 10.74 15.03
CA GLY A 150 6.87 9.94 15.51
C GLY A 150 7.26 8.81 14.55
N ILE A 151 6.31 8.21 13.82
CA ILE A 151 6.60 7.25 12.75
C ILE A 151 7.26 7.96 11.57
N ILE A 152 6.74 9.12 11.15
CA ILE A 152 7.32 9.91 10.07
C ILE A 152 8.77 10.27 10.41
N ASP A 153 9.03 10.83 11.59
CA ASP A 153 10.38 11.20 12.05
C ASP A 153 11.32 9.99 12.13
N TYR A 154 10.78 8.81 12.46
CA TYR A 154 11.54 7.56 12.50
C TYR A 154 11.93 7.03 11.11
N LEU A 155 11.09 7.26 10.11
CA LEU A 155 11.23 6.71 8.76
C LEU A 155 11.90 7.67 7.80
N ASN A 156 11.37 8.89 7.70
CA ASN A 156 11.84 9.94 6.81
C ASN A 156 11.58 11.32 7.44
N PRO A 157 12.53 11.85 8.22
CA PRO A 157 12.31 13.05 9.04
C PRO A 157 12.19 14.35 8.24
N SER A 158 12.57 14.38 6.97
CA SER A 158 12.56 15.59 6.15
C SER A 158 12.26 15.29 4.69
N LEU A 159 11.66 16.25 3.99
CA LEU A 159 11.50 16.22 2.53
C LEU A 159 12.52 17.11 1.81
N ALA A 160 13.35 17.84 2.57
CA ALA A 160 14.31 18.78 2.00
C ALA A 160 15.49 18.04 1.34
N GLU A 161 16.00 17.01 2.02
CA GLU A 161 17.16 16.23 1.62
C GLU A 161 16.91 14.74 1.86
N ILE A 162 17.61 13.89 1.10
CA ILE A 162 17.58 12.45 1.37
C ILE A 162 18.54 12.18 2.52
N GLU A 163 18.02 11.78 3.66
CA GLU A 163 18.80 11.53 4.88
C GLU A 163 19.21 10.06 5.00
N ASP A 164 20.32 9.81 5.71
CA ASP A 164 20.79 8.44 5.99
C ASP A 164 19.72 7.61 6.70
N THR A 165 18.94 8.22 7.59
CA THR A 165 17.79 7.59 8.25
C THR A 165 16.79 7.06 7.21
N GLU A 166 16.38 7.88 6.26
CA GLU A 166 15.46 7.49 5.18
C GLU A 166 15.99 6.29 4.41
N ILE A 167 17.27 6.34 4.01
CA ILE A 167 17.92 5.27 3.24
C ILE A 167 17.98 3.97 4.04
N ILE A 168 18.37 4.02 5.31
CA ILE A 168 18.50 2.86 6.18
C ILE A 168 17.14 2.19 6.42
N GLN A 169 16.09 2.98 6.67
CA GLN A 169 14.77 2.44 6.95
C GLN A 169 14.13 1.86 5.69
N ALA A 170 14.24 2.55 4.56
CA ALA A 170 13.88 2.00 3.26
C ALA A 170 14.59 0.68 2.98
N ALA A 171 15.91 0.62 3.19
CA ALA A 171 16.71 -0.57 2.95
C ALA A 171 16.26 -1.77 3.78
N ARG A 172 15.93 -1.56 5.07
CA ARG A 172 15.42 -2.60 5.96
C ARG A 172 14.10 -3.20 5.46
N PHE A 173 13.13 -2.35 5.12
CA PHE A 173 11.85 -2.81 4.60
C PHE A 173 11.99 -3.56 3.26
N ILE A 174 12.79 -3.03 2.33
CA ILE A 174 13.01 -3.63 1.02
C ILE A 174 13.70 -4.99 1.16
N HIS A 175 14.79 -5.07 1.92
CA HIS A 175 15.51 -6.32 2.10
C HIS A 175 14.65 -7.37 2.80
N TRP A 176 13.91 -6.99 3.85
CA TRP A 176 13.04 -7.92 4.55
C TRP A 176 11.98 -8.49 3.60
N VAL A 177 11.27 -7.65 2.84
CA VAL A 177 10.16 -8.13 2.00
C VAL A 177 10.64 -8.96 0.81
N GLN A 178 11.85 -8.71 0.32
CA GLN A 178 12.45 -9.51 -0.76
C GLN A 178 12.87 -10.90 -0.28
N ASN A 179 13.20 -11.06 1.00
CA ASN A 179 13.77 -12.30 1.54
C ASN A 179 12.82 -13.10 2.44
N ASP A 180 11.65 -12.55 2.79
CA ASP A 180 10.68 -13.21 3.67
C ASP A 180 9.28 -13.30 3.04
N ALA A 181 8.81 -14.53 2.82
CA ALA A 181 7.48 -14.76 2.28
C ALA A 181 6.36 -14.41 3.27
N ALA A 182 6.61 -14.52 4.58
CA ALA A 182 5.64 -14.14 5.61
C ALA A 182 5.43 -12.62 5.63
N HIS A 183 6.48 -11.84 5.37
CA HIS A 183 6.39 -10.39 5.21
C HIS A 183 5.48 -10.00 4.03
N ARG A 184 5.64 -10.67 2.88
CA ARG A 184 4.76 -10.47 1.70
C ARG A 184 3.33 -10.90 1.97
N ALA A 185 3.14 -12.07 2.58
CA ALA A 185 1.81 -12.58 2.95
C ALA A 185 1.08 -11.60 3.88
N LEU A 186 1.80 -11.02 4.84
CA LEU A 186 1.24 -10.06 5.78
C LEU A 186 0.81 -8.74 5.10
N GLN A 187 1.57 -8.24 4.12
CA GLN A 187 1.12 -7.09 3.33
C GLN A 187 -0.24 -7.38 2.67
N ILE A 188 -0.42 -8.59 2.14
CA ILE A 188 -1.65 -8.99 1.45
C ILE A 188 -2.81 -9.15 2.43
N ASP A 189 -2.57 -9.80 3.58
CA ASP A 189 -3.55 -9.91 4.66
C ASP A 189 -4.07 -8.51 5.05
N VAL A 190 -3.16 -7.57 5.31
CA VAL A 190 -3.51 -6.18 5.66
C VAL A 190 -4.28 -5.49 4.53
N GLY A 191 -3.80 -5.61 3.29
CA GLY A 191 -4.44 -5.00 2.12
C GLY A 191 -5.88 -5.48 1.96
N ILE A 192 -6.10 -6.79 2.03
CA ILE A 192 -7.43 -7.39 1.86
C ILE A 192 -8.36 -7.02 3.02
N ASP A 193 -7.88 -7.06 4.26
CA ASP A 193 -8.67 -6.66 5.43
C ASP A 193 -9.10 -5.18 5.33
N ASN A 194 -8.19 -4.31 4.89
CA ASN A 194 -8.47 -2.89 4.69
C ASN A 194 -9.52 -2.68 3.59
N PHE A 195 -9.38 -3.35 2.44
CA PHE A 195 -10.37 -3.28 1.36
C PHE A 195 -11.74 -3.81 1.78
N LYS A 196 -11.81 -4.93 2.51
CA LYS A 196 -13.06 -5.47 3.06
C LYS A 196 -13.74 -4.48 4.00
N LYS A 197 -12.98 -3.94 4.96
CA LYS A 197 -13.47 -2.95 5.92
C LYS A 197 -13.96 -1.69 5.22
N ALA A 198 -13.18 -1.16 4.29
CA ALA A 198 -13.50 0.04 3.52
C ALA A 198 -14.75 -0.17 2.66
N MET A 199 -14.86 -1.32 1.98
CA MET A 199 -16.00 -1.65 1.13
C MET A 199 -17.32 -1.68 1.91
N SER A 200 -17.32 -2.18 3.15
CA SER A 200 -18.51 -2.12 4.02
C SER A 200 -18.94 -0.67 4.31
N GLY A 201 -17.97 0.22 4.54
CA GLY A 201 -18.21 1.66 4.67
C GLY A 201 -18.74 2.28 3.38
N TYR A 202 -18.10 2.00 2.24
CA TYR A 202 -18.50 2.49 0.93
C TYR A 202 -19.89 2.01 0.53
N ALA A 203 -20.22 0.74 0.80
CA ALA A 203 -21.54 0.21 0.50
C ALA A 203 -22.64 0.91 1.31
N SER A 204 -22.34 1.31 2.53
CA SER A 204 -23.27 2.11 3.34
C SER A 204 -23.38 3.55 2.83
N HIS A 205 -22.26 4.20 2.53
CA HIS A 205 -22.20 5.61 2.12
C HIS A 205 -22.77 5.84 0.72
N TYR A 206 -22.36 5.01 -0.24
CA TYR A 206 -22.71 5.12 -1.65
C TYR A 206 -23.86 4.19 -2.08
N LYS A 207 -24.53 3.51 -1.13
CA LYS A 207 -25.66 2.60 -1.37
C LYS A 207 -25.33 1.47 -2.37
N LEU A 208 -24.20 0.80 -2.17
CA LEU A 208 -23.70 -0.24 -3.10
C LEU A 208 -24.18 -1.65 -2.76
N ASP A 209 -25.24 -1.80 -1.96
CA ASP A 209 -25.82 -3.13 -1.72
C ASP A 209 -26.50 -3.63 -3.00
N GLY A 210 -26.09 -4.79 -3.48
CA GLY A 210 -26.50 -5.36 -4.76
C GLY A 210 -25.79 -4.79 -5.99
N ALA A 211 -24.85 -3.85 -5.83
CA ALA A 211 -24.08 -3.30 -6.95
C ALA A 211 -23.10 -4.34 -7.51
N ASP A 212 -22.86 -4.29 -8.83
CA ASP A 212 -21.92 -5.17 -9.51
C ASP A 212 -20.47 -4.89 -9.07
N ASP A 213 -19.67 -5.95 -9.03
CA ASP A 213 -18.28 -5.93 -8.54
C ASP A 213 -17.39 -4.87 -9.21
N ILE A 214 -17.55 -4.59 -10.50
CA ILE A 214 -16.82 -3.54 -11.22
C ILE A 214 -17.14 -2.14 -10.66
N VAL A 215 -18.39 -1.86 -10.34
CA VAL A 215 -18.79 -0.56 -9.76
C VAL A 215 -18.17 -0.41 -8.38
N CYS A 216 -18.25 -1.47 -7.56
CA CYS A 216 -17.62 -1.49 -6.24
C CYS A 216 -16.10 -1.31 -6.32
N LEU A 217 -15.43 -1.98 -7.25
CA LEU A 217 -14.01 -1.86 -7.51
C LEU A 217 -13.63 -0.42 -7.83
N LEU A 218 -14.32 0.21 -8.78
CA LEU A 218 -14.02 1.57 -9.19
C LEU A 218 -14.20 2.55 -8.03
N VAL A 219 -15.26 2.42 -7.23
CA VAL A 219 -15.44 3.24 -6.02
C VAL A 219 -14.29 3.01 -5.04
N ALA A 220 -13.94 1.75 -4.76
CA ALA A 220 -12.85 1.42 -3.84
C ALA A 220 -11.50 1.99 -4.31
N ASP A 221 -11.18 1.87 -5.59
CA ASP A 221 -9.97 2.40 -6.21
C ASP A 221 -9.93 3.95 -6.23
N ILE A 222 -11.05 4.61 -6.54
CA ILE A 222 -11.16 6.08 -6.45
C ILE A 222 -10.85 6.55 -5.03
N ARG A 223 -11.39 5.87 -4.02
CA ARG A 223 -11.23 6.25 -2.61
C ARG A 223 -9.88 5.89 -2.04
N HIS A 224 -9.31 4.77 -2.45
CA HIS A 224 -7.94 4.37 -2.09
C HIS A 224 -6.94 5.41 -2.58
N GLN A 225 -7.07 5.84 -3.84
CA GLN A 225 -6.15 6.81 -4.42
C GLN A 225 -6.47 8.26 -4.01
N GLY A 226 -7.75 8.59 -3.82
CA GLY A 226 -8.21 9.95 -3.52
C GLY A 226 -8.35 10.86 -4.75
N ARG A 227 -8.71 10.31 -5.93
CA ARG A 227 -8.79 11.08 -7.20
C ARG A 227 -10.06 11.87 -7.42
N ALA A 228 -11.11 11.66 -6.62
CA ALA A 228 -12.37 12.35 -6.77
C ALA A 228 -13.11 12.53 -5.44
N HIS A 229 -13.94 13.56 -5.38
CA HIS A 229 -14.76 13.90 -4.23
C HIS A 229 -16.10 13.15 -4.24
N ASP A 230 -16.77 13.14 -3.09
CA ASP A 230 -18.05 12.42 -2.92
C ASP A 230 -19.11 12.83 -3.93
N ALA A 231 -19.25 14.13 -4.23
CA ALA A 231 -20.25 14.62 -5.16
C ALA A 231 -20.09 14.02 -6.58
N GLU A 232 -18.84 13.87 -7.03
CA GLU A 232 -18.52 13.29 -8.34
C GLU A 232 -18.86 11.80 -8.39
N ILE A 233 -18.53 11.06 -7.33
CA ILE A 233 -18.86 9.63 -7.19
C ILE A 233 -20.38 9.44 -7.17
N PHE A 234 -21.11 10.22 -6.36
CA PHE A 234 -22.58 10.15 -6.31
C PHE A 234 -23.23 10.48 -7.65
N ASN A 235 -22.68 11.41 -8.42
CA ASN A 235 -23.20 11.76 -9.73
C ASN A 235 -22.94 10.64 -10.76
N ALA A 236 -21.73 10.08 -10.77
CA ALA A 236 -21.39 8.95 -11.62
C ALA A 236 -22.27 7.72 -11.33
N LEU A 237 -22.57 7.46 -10.05
CA LEU A 237 -23.44 6.35 -9.64
C LEU A 237 -24.91 6.48 -10.09
N LYS A 238 -25.36 7.67 -10.48
CA LYS A 238 -26.72 7.90 -11.01
C LYS A 238 -26.82 7.73 -12.53
N ALA A 239 -25.70 7.57 -13.21
CA ALA A 239 -25.68 7.40 -14.66
C ALA A 239 -26.32 6.05 -15.07
N ALA A 240 -26.75 5.95 -16.32
CA ALA A 240 -27.26 4.69 -16.88
C ALA A 240 -26.17 3.60 -16.93
N ASP A 241 -24.91 3.99 -17.09
CA ASP A 241 -23.74 3.12 -16.96
C ASP A 241 -22.75 3.72 -15.94
N PRO A 242 -22.92 3.41 -14.64
CA PRO A 242 -22.05 3.94 -13.59
C PRO A 242 -20.58 3.59 -13.77
N ALA A 243 -20.26 2.40 -14.29
CA ALA A 243 -18.88 1.97 -14.44
C ALA A 243 -18.12 2.83 -15.46
N SER A 244 -18.77 3.16 -16.58
CA SER A 244 -18.20 4.04 -17.61
C SER A 244 -17.95 5.48 -17.11
N GLU A 245 -18.77 5.99 -16.18
CA GLU A 245 -18.56 7.33 -15.60
C GLU A 245 -17.52 7.32 -14.47
N LEU A 246 -17.57 6.33 -13.57
CA LEU A 246 -16.62 6.22 -12.46
C LEU A 246 -15.17 6.07 -12.95
N VAL A 247 -14.93 5.29 -14.02
CA VAL A 247 -13.57 5.06 -14.54
C VAL A 247 -12.92 6.30 -15.16
N LYS A 248 -13.67 7.39 -15.38
CA LYS A 248 -13.17 8.67 -15.90
C LYS A 248 -12.77 9.65 -14.79
N LEU A 249 -13.25 9.43 -13.56
CA LEU A 249 -13.00 10.35 -12.46
C LEU A 249 -11.51 10.43 -12.14
N GLY A 250 -10.96 11.65 -12.19
CA GLY A 250 -9.55 11.95 -12.00
C GLY A 250 -8.80 12.39 -13.27
N GLU A 251 -9.39 12.33 -14.45
CA GLU A 251 -8.80 12.95 -15.65
C GLU A 251 -8.67 14.49 -15.50
N PRO A 252 -7.67 15.12 -16.15
CA PRO A 252 -6.54 14.51 -16.87
C PRO A 252 -5.41 14.03 -15.95
N ARG A 253 -5.49 14.35 -14.66
CA ARG A 253 -4.37 14.19 -13.70
C ARG A 253 -3.93 12.74 -13.50
N TYR A 254 -4.85 11.80 -13.60
CA TYR A 254 -4.61 10.37 -13.29
C TYR A 254 -4.68 9.46 -14.51
N HIS A 255 -4.45 10.00 -15.72
CA HIS A 255 -4.61 9.28 -16.99
C HIS A 255 -3.99 7.86 -17.02
N GLU A 256 -2.70 7.74 -16.68
CA GLU A 256 -1.96 6.45 -16.70
C GLU A 256 -2.55 5.40 -15.75
N ARG A 257 -3.02 5.84 -14.57
CA ARG A 257 -3.75 4.98 -13.65
C ARG A 257 -5.03 4.47 -14.32
N LEU A 258 -5.81 5.36 -14.92
CA LEU A 258 -7.08 4.99 -15.53
C LEU A 258 -6.90 4.04 -16.72
N LEU A 259 -5.82 4.19 -17.50
CA LEU A 259 -5.44 3.22 -18.54
C LEU A 259 -5.16 1.84 -17.93
N THR A 260 -4.40 1.79 -16.84
CA THR A 260 -4.09 0.54 -16.13
C THR A 260 -5.35 -0.13 -15.57
N ILE A 261 -6.22 0.64 -14.90
CA ILE A 261 -7.48 0.15 -14.34
C ILE A 261 -8.39 -0.40 -15.45
N LYS A 262 -8.56 0.32 -16.57
CA LYS A 262 -9.36 -0.14 -17.72
C LYS A 262 -8.81 -1.44 -18.31
N LYS A 263 -7.49 -1.51 -18.49
CA LYS A 263 -6.81 -2.71 -19.00
C LYS A 263 -7.03 -3.92 -18.11
N GLU A 264 -6.82 -3.77 -16.80
CA GLU A 264 -6.96 -4.88 -15.86
C GLU A 264 -8.43 -5.29 -15.69
N ILE A 265 -9.38 -4.35 -15.59
CA ILE A 265 -10.82 -4.68 -15.60
C ILE A 265 -11.18 -5.50 -16.83
N LYS A 266 -10.75 -5.07 -18.02
CA LYS A 266 -11.01 -5.81 -19.27
C LYS A 266 -10.46 -7.24 -19.18
N ARG A 267 -9.19 -7.39 -18.77
CA ARG A 267 -8.56 -8.70 -18.64
C ARG A 267 -9.31 -9.61 -17.67
N LEU A 268 -9.67 -9.11 -16.49
CA LEU A 268 -10.38 -9.88 -15.47
C LEU A 268 -11.79 -10.29 -15.92
N LYS A 269 -12.47 -9.44 -16.71
CA LYS A 269 -13.75 -9.77 -17.34
C LYS A 269 -13.60 -10.86 -18.41
N ASP A 270 -12.60 -10.75 -19.29
CA ASP A 270 -12.34 -11.73 -20.34
C ASP A 270 -12.04 -13.12 -19.74
N GLU A 271 -11.34 -13.16 -18.60
CA GLU A 271 -11.10 -14.38 -17.83
C GLU A 271 -12.32 -14.87 -17.03
N GLY A 272 -13.39 -14.09 -16.95
CA GLY A 272 -14.60 -14.44 -16.20
C GLY A 272 -14.42 -14.41 -14.67
N THR A 273 -13.44 -13.66 -14.16
CA THR A 273 -13.18 -13.49 -12.72
C THR A 273 -13.77 -12.22 -12.14
N LEU A 274 -14.07 -11.21 -12.98
CA LEU A 274 -14.74 -9.96 -12.62
C LEU A 274 -15.97 -9.75 -13.51
N GLY A 275 -16.98 -9.01 -13.03
CA GLY A 275 -18.26 -8.82 -13.70
C GLY A 275 -19.26 -9.94 -13.43
N ARG A 276 -19.06 -10.71 -12.35
CA ARG A 276 -19.85 -11.91 -12.02
C ARG A 276 -20.34 -11.95 -10.58
N HIS A 277 -20.05 -10.92 -9.80
CA HIS A 277 -20.47 -10.85 -8.42
C HIS A 277 -21.19 -9.54 -8.13
N ARG A 278 -21.99 -9.57 -7.07
CA ARG A 278 -22.62 -8.38 -6.48
C ARG A 278 -22.22 -8.26 -5.03
N TYR A 279 -22.00 -7.03 -4.57
CA TYR A 279 -21.74 -6.80 -3.16
C TYR A 279 -23.02 -7.00 -2.34
N LYS A 280 -22.91 -7.65 -1.18
CA LYS A 280 -24.01 -7.86 -0.24
C LYS A 280 -23.64 -7.31 1.12
N LYS A 281 -24.35 -6.27 1.54
CA LYS A 281 -24.03 -5.51 2.76
C LYS A 281 -24.21 -6.35 4.03
N ASP A 282 -25.21 -7.21 4.07
CA ASP A 282 -25.47 -8.13 5.19
C ASP A 282 -24.34 -9.16 5.37
N ARG A 283 -23.76 -9.64 4.26
CA ARG A 283 -22.63 -10.57 4.25
C ARG A 283 -21.28 -9.87 4.36
N ARG A 284 -21.24 -8.56 4.09
CA ARG A 284 -20.02 -7.75 3.93
C ARG A 284 -19.06 -8.35 2.90
N ASP A 285 -19.61 -8.98 1.86
CA ASP A 285 -18.85 -9.74 0.89
C ASP A 285 -19.52 -9.72 -0.49
N PHE A 286 -18.80 -10.17 -1.50
CA PHE A 286 -19.30 -10.38 -2.85
C PHE A 286 -19.90 -11.77 -3.00
N VAL A 287 -21.08 -11.85 -3.61
CA VAL A 287 -21.74 -13.12 -3.92
C VAL A 287 -21.84 -13.29 -5.44
N PRO A 288 -21.66 -14.51 -5.97
CA PRO A 288 -21.90 -14.78 -7.38
C PRO A 288 -23.32 -14.39 -7.80
N VAL A 289 -23.46 -13.90 -9.03
CA VAL A 289 -24.74 -13.64 -9.71
C VAL A 289 -25.29 -14.94 -10.31
#